data_AF-A0A1J3EDP8-F1
#
_entry.id   AF-A0A1J3EDP8-F1
#
_cell.length_a   1.000
_cell.length_b   1.000
_cell.length_c   1.000
_cell.angle_alpha   90.00
_cell.angle_beta   90.00
_cell.angle_gamma   90.00
#
_symmetry.space_group_name_H-M   'P 1'
#
loop_
_entity.id
_entity.type
_entity.pdbx_description
1 polymer ?
#
loop_
_entity_poly.entity_id
_entity_poly.type
_entity_poly.pdbx_seq_one_letter_code
_entity_poly.pdbx_strand_id
1 'polypeptide(L)'
;MMSEKVEAMGGNMGGPFDDGVFDGVKKITVGKDHDDCVSYIKIEYEKDGKFETREHGTIRGELKEFAVEYPNEYITSVGGSYDHVTRYKTVLIKSLIFKTSYSRTSTIGATTFFGKPAGKEFMLEGKSGGKLLGFHGRSGQALDAIGPYFFAVNPPLKHFNLQGGSGGSAWDDGAYDGVKKILVGRGGKFVSYVRFEYAKGEGMIPHAHGKRQDVPQEFVVDYPNEHITLVEGTIDGYLTSLKFKTSKGRTSPAFGNVVGRKFVFEEKDFKLVGFCGRSGDAIDALGAHFGPLPAPAPAPAPAPAPAPSPAPAPAPAPAPAPAPTSTKMGPIGGNNGNTFDDGVFDGVKKVTVAADEYSVTYI
;
A
#
# COMPACT_ATOMS: atom_id res chain seq x y z
N MET A 1 -17.11 -1.71 16.33
CA MET A 1 -16.20 -2.16 15.26
C MET A 1 -16.10 -3.68 15.35
N MET A 2 -16.28 -4.44 14.26
CA MET A 2 -15.93 -5.87 14.27
C MET A 2 -14.46 -5.99 13.84
N SER A 3 -13.67 -6.74 14.60
CA SER A 3 -12.28 -7.02 14.28
C SER A 3 -12.09 -8.51 14.00
N GLU A 4 -11.18 -8.81 13.09
CA GLU A 4 -10.68 -10.15 12.82
C GLU A 4 -9.38 -10.35 13.58
N LYS A 5 -9.39 -11.25 14.57
CA LYS A 5 -8.18 -11.70 15.26
C LYS A 5 -7.50 -12.78 14.42
N VAL A 6 -6.36 -12.47 13.83
CA VAL A 6 -5.56 -13.45 13.09
C VAL A 6 -4.63 -14.19 14.06
N GLU A 7 -4.43 -15.49 13.87
CA GLU A 7 -3.54 -16.29 14.70
C GLU A 7 -2.11 -15.72 14.72
N ALA A 8 -1.47 -15.70 15.89
CA ALA A 8 -0.12 -15.19 16.04
C ALA A 8 0.92 -16.17 15.46
N MET A 9 1.91 -15.63 14.76
CA MET A 9 3.05 -16.39 14.23
C MET A 9 4.28 -16.17 15.11
N GLY A 10 5.07 -17.22 15.34
CA GLY A 10 6.31 -17.15 16.10
C GLY A 10 6.47 -18.28 17.13
N GLY A 11 7.24 -18.00 18.19
CA GLY A 11 7.48 -18.89 19.31
C GLY A 11 6.37 -18.90 20.36
N ASN A 12 6.41 -19.88 21.26
CA ASN A 12 5.41 -20.08 22.32
C ASN A 12 5.90 -19.66 23.71
N MET A 13 7.10 -19.09 23.82
CA MET A 13 7.67 -18.56 25.08
C MET A 13 7.23 -17.11 25.31
N GLY A 14 7.81 -16.41 26.29
CA GLY A 14 7.41 -15.05 26.66
C GLY A 14 6.04 -14.97 27.34
N GLY A 15 5.70 -13.78 27.84
CA GLY A 15 4.38 -13.45 28.39
C GLY A 15 3.41 -13.02 27.28
N PRO A 16 2.12 -13.42 27.33
CA PRO A 16 1.14 -12.98 26.35
C PRO A 16 0.86 -11.48 26.50
N PHE A 17 0.62 -10.81 25.37
CA PHE A 17 0.10 -9.44 25.33
C PHE A 17 -1.06 -9.34 24.33
N ASP A 18 -1.94 -8.39 24.57
CA ASP A 18 -3.04 -8.03 23.68
C ASP A 18 -3.27 -6.53 23.82
N ASP A 19 -2.95 -5.77 22.78
CA ASP A 19 -3.09 -4.31 22.80
C ASP A 19 -4.56 -3.88 22.70
N GLY A 20 -5.44 -4.79 22.24
CA GLY A 20 -6.82 -4.51 21.91
C GLY A 20 -7.01 -3.95 20.51
N VAL A 21 -8.18 -3.35 20.27
CA VAL A 21 -8.60 -2.81 18.98
C VAL A 21 -8.63 -1.28 19.06
N PHE A 22 -7.99 -0.65 18.08
CA PHE A 22 -7.89 0.79 17.89
C PHE A 22 -8.48 1.21 16.54
N ASP A 23 -8.51 2.51 16.26
CA ASP A 23 -9.07 3.06 15.03
C ASP A 23 -8.08 3.00 13.85
N GLY A 24 -6.77 3.02 14.14
CA GLY A 24 -5.72 2.84 13.14
C GLY A 24 -4.32 2.92 13.72
N VAL A 25 -3.32 2.79 12.84
CA VAL A 25 -1.89 2.83 13.19
C VAL A 25 -1.24 4.00 12.47
N LYS A 26 -0.53 4.85 13.21
CA LYS A 26 0.20 6.01 12.68
C LYS A 26 1.68 5.72 12.49
N LYS A 27 2.29 4.99 13.43
CA LYS A 27 3.72 4.70 13.39
C LYS A 27 4.01 3.37 14.03
N ILE A 28 4.96 2.63 13.46
CA ILE A 28 5.56 1.45 14.08
C ILE A 28 7.06 1.69 14.19
N THR A 29 7.62 1.46 15.37
CA THR A 29 9.05 1.48 15.64
C THR A 29 9.50 0.08 16.03
N VAL A 30 10.53 -0.44 15.37
CA VAL A 30 11.06 -1.80 15.61
C VAL A 30 12.53 -1.71 15.97
N GLY A 31 12.92 -2.39 17.05
CA GLY A 31 14.32 -2.58 17.45
C GLY A 31 14.77 -4.01 17.17
N LYS A 32 15.98 -4.16 16.61
CA LYS A 32 16.65 -5.47 16.46
C LYS A 32 17.83 -5.59 17.41
N ASP A 33 18.03 -6.76 17.98
CA ASP A 33 19.25 -7.10 18.75
C ASP A 33 20.37 -7.57 17.80
N HIS A 34 21.58 -7.66 18.33
CA HIS A 34 22.79 -8.16 17.66
C HIS A 34 22.65 -9.60 17.14
N ASP A 35 21.76 -10.40 17.74
CA ASP A 35 21.42 -11.77 17.29
C ASP A 35 20.39 -11.79 16.14
N ASP A 36 20.13 -10.63 15.53
CA ASP A 36 19.27 -10.46 14.36
C ASP A 36 17.81 -10.91 14.61
N CYS A 37 17.33 -10.74 15.85
CA CYS A 37 15.93 -10.90 16.23
C CYS A 37 15.29 -9.55 16.58
N VAL A 38 13.97 -9.46 16.44
CA VAL A 38 13.18 -8.31 16.87
C VAL A 38 13.11 -8.32 18.38
N SER A 39 13.84 -7.40 19.01
CA SER A 39 13.90 -7.29 20.47
C SER A 39 12.83 -6.36 21.02
N TYR A 40 12.38 -5.39 20.22
CA TYR A 40 11.45 -4.35 20.64
C TYR A 40 10.48 -3.99 19.51
N ILE A 41 9.23 -3.72 19.87
CA ILE A 41 8.25 -3.08 19.00
C ILE A 41 7.47 -2.04 19.80
N LYS A 42 7.26 -0.88 19.19
CA LYS A 42 6.39 0.19 19.68
C LYS A 42 5.43 0.60 18.58
N ILE A 43 4.17 0.78 18.96
CA ILE A 43 3.10 1.14 18.05
C ILE A 43 2.39 2.37 18.56
N GLU A 44 2.26 3.38 17.70
CA GLU A 44 1.43 4.56 17.91
C GLU A 44 0.08 4.32 17.22
N TYR A 45 -0.93 4.05 18.05
CA TYR A 45 -2.31 3.83 17.64
C TYR A 45 -3.13 5.13 17.71
N GLU A 46 -4.12 5.25 16.84
CA GLU A 46 -5.16 6.26 16.96
C GLU A 46 -6.40 5.69 17.64
N LYS A 47 -6.98 6.45 18.57
CA LYS A 47 -8.22 6.13 19.26
C LYS A 47 -8.97 7.40 19.63
N ASP A 48 -10.21 7.54 19.16
CA ASP A 48 -11.11 8.65 19.50
C ASP A 48 -10.46 10.05 19.32
N GLY A 49 -9.70 10.23 18.23
CA GLY A 49 -8.99 11.46 17.87
C GLY A 49 -7.67 11.69 18.61
N LYS A 50 -7.22 10.74 19.44
CA LYS A 50 -5.97 10.82 20.23
C LYS A 50 -5.02 9.70 19.85
N PHE A 51 -3.72 9.93 20.11
CA PHE A 51 -2.70 8.91 19.90
C PHE A 51 -2.32 8.23 21.21
N GLU A 52 -2.38 6.90 21.22
CA GLU A 52 -1.93 6.05 22.31
C GLU A 52 -0.71 5.23 21.87
N THR A 53 0.17 4.90 22.82
CA THR A 53 1.34 4.06 22.56
C THR A 53 1.22 2.73 23.30
N ARG A 54 1.61 1.65 22.63
CA ARG A 54 1.87 0.33 23.22
C ARG A 54 3.26 -0.13 22.82
N GLU A 55 3.94 -0.84 23.72
CA GLU A 55 5.31 -1.31 23.49
C GLU A 55 5.54 -2.68 24.12
N HIS A 56 6.36 -3.49 23.44
CA HIS A 56 6.63 -4.88 23.82
C HIS A 56 8.10 -5.22 23.58
N GLY A 57 8.68 -6.02 24.48
CA GLY A 57 10.08 -6.45 24.42
C GLY A 57 11.06 -5.47 25.09
N THR A 58 12.34 -5.50 24.69
CA THR A 58 13.41 -4.65 25.25
C THR A 58 14.25 -3.97 24.17
N ILE A 59 14.56 -2.68 24.38
CA ILE A 59 15.39 -1.89 23.47
C ILE A 59 16.85 -2.32 23.64
N ARG A 60 17.44 -2.92 22.60
CA ARG A 60 18.83 -3.46 22.61
C ARG A 60 19.69 -3.04 21.42
N GLY A 61 19.12 -2.38 20.43
CA GLY A 61 19.83 -1.96 19.22
C GLY A 61 19.14 -0.77 18.54
N GLU A 62 19.51 -0.55 17.27
CA GLU A 62 18.96 0.56 16.48
C GLU A 62 17.44 0.42 16.28
N LEU A 63 16.74 1.54 16.46
CA LEU A 63 15.32 1.65 16.24
C LEU A 63 15.05 2.12 14.80
N LYS A 64 14.23 1.38 14.07
CA LYS A 64 13.75 1.77 12.75
C LYS A 64 12.28 2.14 12.83
N GLU A 65 11.94 3.28 12.27
CA GLU A 65 10.57 3.79 12.24
C GLU A 65 9.93 3.59 10.88
N PHE A 66 8.65 3.23 10.89
CA PHE A 66 7.77 3.21 9.73
C PHE A 66 6.56 4.08 10.03
N ALA A 67 6.55 5.27 9.42
CA ALA A 67 5.41 6.18 9.48
C ALA A 67 4.39 5.84 8.40
N VAL A 68 3.13 5.78 8.82
CA VAL A 68 1.95 5.62 7.98
C VAL A 68 1.32 7.00 7.81
N GLU A 69 0.93 7.38 6.59
CA GLU A 69 0.24 8.64 6.30
C GLU A 69 -1.23 8.62 6.79
N TYR A 70 -1.43 8.43 8.09
CA TYR A 70 -2.73 8.37 8.73
C TYR A 70 -3.48 9.72 8.62
N PRO A 71 -4.79 9.74 8.31
CA PRO A 71 -5.69 8.59 8.15
C PRO A 71 -5.80 8.03 6.72
N ASN A 72 -5.07 8.60 5.74
CA ASN A 72 -5.26 8.29 4.33
C ASN A 72 -4.59 6.96 3.90
N GLU A 73 -3.48 6.62 4.54
CA GLU A 73 -2.80 5.34 4.39
C GLU A 73 -3.08 4.44 5.60
N TYR A 74 -3.18 3.13 5.37
CA TYR A 74 -3.31 2.14 6.43
C TYR A 74 -2.57 0.85 6.08
N ILE A 75 -2.21 0.06 7.08
CA ILE A 75 -1.53 -1.23 6.90
C ILE A 75 -2.57 -2.31 6.57
N THR A 76 -2.31 -3.09 5.53
CA THR A 76 -3.18 -4.16 5.00
C THR A 76 -2.64 -5.56 5.26
N SER A 77 -1.32 -5.69 5.41
CA SER A 77 -0.67 -6.97 5.69
C SER A 77 0.50 -6.78 6.66
N VAL A 78 0.68 -7.78 7.53
CA VAL A 78 1.81 -7.89 8.46
C VAL A 78 2.50 -9.22 8.20
N GLY A 79 3.74 -9.16 7.72
CA GLY A 79 4.58 -10.33 7.47
C GLY A 79 5.89 -10.26 8.21
N GLY A 80 6.77 -11.21 7.91
CA GLY A 80 8.07 -11.31 8.55
C GLY A 80 8.65 -12.71 8.47
N SER A 81 9.61 -12.98 9.36
CA SER A 81 10.18 -14.31 9.56
C SER A 81 10.40 -14.58 11.04
N TYR A 82 10.45 -15.85 11.41
CA TYR A 82 10.82 -16.31 12.75
C TYR A 82 11.70 -17.55 12.69
N ASP A 83 12.59 -17.69 13.67
CA ASP A 83 13.45 -18.86 13.81
C ASP A 83 13.98 -19.01 15.24
N HIS A 84 14.62 -20.15 15.51
CA HIS A 84 15.33 -20.39 16.75
C HIS A 84 16.54 -19.47 16.90
N VAL A 85 16.65 -18.78 18.03
CA VAL A 85 17.78 -17.91 18.36
C VAL A 85 18.55 -18.51 19.54
N THR A 86 19.75 -19.02 19.26
CA THR A 86 20.56 -19.82 20.20
C THR A 86 20.78 -19.14 21.55
N ARG A 87 21.07 -17.83 21.56
CA ARG A 87 21.31 -17.07 22.81
C ARG A 87 20.09 -17.06 23.73
N TYR A 88 18.90 -16.99 23.14
CA TYR A 88 17.63 -16.97 23.87
C TYR A 88 17.05 -18.37 24.10
N LYS A 89 17.61 -19.40 23.43
CA LYS A 89 17.16 -20.80 23.50
C LYS A 89 15.67 -20.97 23.18
N THR A 90 15.12 -20.11 22.32
CA THR A 90 13.70 -20.10 21.92
C THR A 90 13.55 -19.60 20.49
N VAL A 91 12.36 -19.80 19.92
CA VAL A 91 11.95 -19.25 18.62
C VAL A 91 11.50 -17.80 18.82
N LEU A 92 12.06 -16.88 18.03
CA LEU A 92 11.76 -15.44 18.10
C LEU A 92 11.43 -14.91 16.71
N ILE A 93 10.70 -13.79 16.67
CA ILE A 93 10.53 -13.01 15.45
C ILE A 93 11.90 -12.46 15.02
N LYS A 94 12.27 -12.70 13.77
CA LYS A 94 13.54 -12.29 13.15
C LYS A 94 13.39 -11.02 12.33
N SER A 95 12.24 -10.84 11.67
CA SER A 95 11.93 -9.67 10.84
C SER A 95 10.44 -9.35 10.83
N LEU A 96 10.09 -8.11 10.49
CA LEU A 96 8.71 -7.66 10.29
C LEU A 96 8.59 -6.90 8.97
N ILE A 97 7.50 -7.07 8.25
CA ILE A 97 7.24 -6.39 6.99
C ILE A 97 5.79 -5.92 7.01
N PHE A 98 5.58 -4.64 6.75
CA PHE A 98 4.26 -4.03 6.68
C PHE A 98 3.98 -3.63 5.22
N LYS A 99 2.84 -4.07 4.69
CA LYS A 99 2.31 -3.58 3.41
C LYS A 99 1.17 -2.62 3.69
N THR A 100 1.08 -1.55 2.90
CA THR A 100 0.06 -0.52 3.07
C THR A 100 -0.92 -0.46 1.91
N SER A 101 -2.04 0.25 2.12
CA SER A 101 -3.04 0.57 1.10
C SER A 101 -2.49 1.38 -0.07
N TYR A 102 -1.32 2.01 0.08
CA TYR A 102 -0.59 2.72 -0.99
C TYR A 102 0.40 1.82 -1.72
N SER A 103 0.33 0.50 -1.53
CA SER A 103 1.26 -0.48 -2.09
C SER A 103 2.73 -0.24 -1.68
N ARG A 104 2.97 0.48 -0.58
CA ARG A 104 4.31 0.59 0.02
C ARG A 104 4.60 -0.63 0.86
N THR A 105 5.86 -1.05 0.85
CA THR A 105 6.35 -2.13 1.72
C THR A 105 7.43 -1.57 2.63
N SER A 106 7.28 -1.76 3.94
CA SER A 106 8.30 -1.34 4.90
C SER A 106 9.55 -2.19 4.73
N THR A 107 10.73 -1.58 4.80
CA THR A 107 12.02 -2.29 4.76
C THR A 107 12.54 -2.66 6.17
N ILE A 108 11.66 -2.68 7.18
CA ILE A 108 12.05 -2.80 8.59
C ILE A 108 12.51 -4.22 8.94
N GLY A 109 13.82 -4.47 8.90
CA GLY A 109 14.39 -5.74 9.33
C GLY A 109 14.39 -6.83 8.25
N ALA A 110 14.17 -6.47 6.98
CA ALA A 110 14.05 -7.35 5.83
C ALA A 110 15.37 -7.94 5.29
N THR A 111 16.52 -7.81 5.97
CA THR A 111 17.81 -8.26 5.41
C THR A 111 18.64 -9.09 6.39
N THR A 112 18.94 -10.33 5.98
CA THR A 112 20.28 -10.91 6.18
C THR A 112 21.20 -10.33 5.10
N PHE A 113 22.51 -10.25 5.34
CA PHE A 113 23.55 -9.68 4.45
C PHE A 113 23.63 -10.31 3.03
N PHE A 114 22.84 -11.34 2.72
CA PHE A 114 22.92 -12.12 1.47
C PHE A 114 21.57 -12.37 0.77
N GLY A 115 20.49 -11.69 1.17
CA GLY A 115 19.18 -11.84 0.48
C GLY A 115 18.53 -13.22 0.64
N LYS A 116 18.85 -13.96 1.71
CA LYS A 116 18.18 -15.22 2.08
C LYS A 116 17.23 -15.04 3.27
N PRO A 117 16.13 -15.81 3.36
CA PRO A 117 15.21 -15.77 4.48
C PRO A 117 15.93 -16.05 5.81
N ALA A 118 15.68 -15.22 6.83
CA ALA A 118 16.30 -15.33 8.15
C ALA A 118 15.65 -16.42 9.05
N GLY A 119 14.82 -17.28 8.46
CA GLY A 119 13.93 -18.21 9.17
C GLY A 119 12.70 -18.57 8.33
N LYS A 120 11.69 -19.13 9.00
CA LYS A 120 10.38 -19.42 8.39
C LYS A 120 9.59 -18.14 8.18
N GLU A 121 9.19 -17.87 6.95
CA GLU A 121 8.45 -16.67 6.57
C GLU A 121 6.96 -16.78 6.86
N PHE A 122 6.32 -15.64 7.08
CA PHE A 122 4.88 -15.52 7.20
C PHE A 122 4.38 -14.20 6.60
N MET A 123 3.11 -14.21 6.18
CA MET A 123 2.36 -13.03 5.77
C MET A 123 0.92 -13.19 6.28
N LEU A 124 0.47 -12.26 7.12
CA LEU A 124 -0.85 -12.24 7.71
C LEU A 124 -1.63 -11.08 7.11
N GLU A 125 -2.81 -11.37 6.58
CA GLU A 125 -3.64 -10.39 5.86
C GLU A 125 -5.06 -10.43 6.41
N GLY A 126 -5.70 -9.27 6.50
CA GLY A 126 -7.12 -9.18 6.85
C GLY A 126 -7.99 -9.58 5.66
N LYS A 127 -9.17 -10.16 5.93
CA LYS A 127 -10.16 -10.41 4.87
C LYS A 127 -10.45 -9.13 4.08
N SER A 128 -10.48 -9.25 2.75
CA SER A 128 -10.76 -8.16 1.81
C SER A 128 -9.87 -6.92 1.98
N GLY A 129 -8.61 -7.09 2.40
CA GLY A 129 -7.68 -5.97 2.57
C GLY A 129 -7.95 -5.10 3.80
N GLY A 130 -8.47 -5.71 4.87
CA GLY A 130 -8.83 -5.04 6.11
C GLY A 130 -7.69 -4.20 6.70
N LYS A 131 -8.05 -3.05 7.27
CA LYS A 131 -7.13 -2.12 7.94
C LYS A 131 -6.61 -2.73 9.24
N LEU A 132 -5.31 -2.67 9.52
CA LEU A 132 -4.72 -3.04 10.80
C LEU A 132 -5.25 -2.14 11.93
N LEU A 133 -5.75 -2.75 13.00
CA LEU A 133 -6.35 -2.08 14.16
C LEU A 133 -5.62 -2.34 15.48
N GLY A 134 -4.75 -3.34 15.55
CA GLY A 134 -4.14 -3.74 16.82
C GLY A 134 -3.20 -4.93 16.68
N PHE A 135 -2.48 -5.24 17.76
CA PHE A 135 -1.64 -6.43 17.85
C PHE A 135 -1.96 -7.23 19.11
N HIS A 136 -1.77 -8.54 19.01
CA HIS A 136 -1.62 -9.45 20.12
C HIS A 136 -0.39 -10.32 19.87
N GLY A 137 0.11 -11.01 20.89
CA GLY A 137 1.28 -11.84 20.72
C GLY A 137 1.89 -12.28 22.02
N ARG A 138 3.20 -12.53 21.98
CA ARG A 138 4.00 -12.96 23.12
C ARG A 138 5.33 -12.23 23.11
N SER A 139 5.74 -11.71 24.26
CA SER A 139 7.00 -11.01 24.42
C SER A 139 7.62 -11.21 25.80
N GLY A 140 8.94 -11.09 25.86
CA GLY A 140 9.71 -11.07 27.09
C GLY A 140 10.93 -10.19 26.91
N GLN A 141 12.12 -10.80 26.86
CA GLN A 141 13.35 -10.08 26.50
C GLN A 141 13.38 -9.68 25.01
N ALA A 142 12.66 -10.42 24.16
CA ALA A 142 12.47 -10.15 22.74
C ALA A 142 11.02 -10.47 22.34
N LEU A 143 10.68 -10.28 21.07
CA LEU A 143 9.36 -10.60 20.54
C LEU A 143 9.31 -12.08 20.13
N ASP A 144 8.56 -12.88 20.89
CA ASP A 144 8.40 -14.32 20.65
C ASP A 144 7.40 -14.57 19.51
N ALA A 145 6.22 -13.95 19.56
CA ALA A 145 5.17 -14.09 18.55
C ALA A 145 4.35 -12.82 18.35
N ILE A 146 3.75 -12.67 17.17
CA ILE A 146 2.91 -11.53 16.82
C ILE A 146 1.73 -11.95 15.94
N GLY A 147 0.56 -11.40 16.23
CA GLY A 147 -0.68 -11.58 15.48
C GLY A 147 -1.43 -10.24 15.34
N PRO A 148 -1.89 -9.87 14.14
CA PRO A 148 -2.65 -8.63 13.94
C PRO A 148 -4.14 -8.80 14.26
N TYR A 149 -4.76 -7.71 14.70
CA TYR A 149 -6.19 -7.47 14.53
C TYR A 149 -6.40 -6.66 13.27
N PHE A 150 -7.17 -7.19 12.33
CA PHE A 150 -7.63 -6.42 11.17
C PHE A 150 -9.08 -5.97 11.37
N PHE A 151 -9.46 -4.88 10.70
CA PHE A 151 -10.84 -4.47 10.59
C PHE A 151 -11.58 -5.54 9.79
N ALA A 152 -12.53 -6.20 10.44
CA ALA A 152 -13.46 -7.08 9.75
C ALA A 152 -14.57 -6.20 9.19
N VAL A 153 -14.46 -5.84 7.91
CA VAL A 153 -15.62 -5.31 7.19
C VAL A 153 -16.57 -6.49 7.04
N ASN A 154 -17.58 -6.60 7.89
CA ASN A 154 -18.85 -7.08 7.39
C ASN A 154 -19.46 -5.86 6.73
N PRO A 155 -19.35 -5.69 5.39
CA PRO A 155 -19.94 -4.53 4.76
C PRO A 155 -21.42 -4.49 5.14
N PRO A 156 -22.01 -3.32 5.40
CA PRO A 156 -23.47 -3.24 5.52
C PRO A 156 -24.03 -3.83 4.23
N LEU A 157 -24.60 -5.03 4.30
CA LEU A 157 -25.19 -5.69 3.15
C LEU A 157 -26.66 -5.28 3.12
N LYS A 158 -27.09 -4.75 1.98
CA LYS A 158 -28.49 -4.62 1.68
C LYS A 158 -28.98 -5.93 1.09
N HIS A 159 -29.84 -6.62 1.83
CA HIS A 159 -30.52 -7.82 1.35
C HIS A 159 -31.85 -7.45 0.69
N PHE A 160 -32.11 -8.00 -0.49
CA PHE A 160 -33.38 -7.95 -1.18
C PHE A 160 -34.09 -9.29 -1.11
N ASN A 161 -35.31 -9.27 -0.59
CA ASN A 161 -36.17 -10.45 -0.48
C ASN A 161 -36.45 -11.09 -1.86
N LEU A 162 -36.64 -12.40 -1.84
CA LEU A 162 -36.95 -13.21 -3.01
C LEU A 162 -38.16 -12.67 -3.81
N GLN A 163 -37.98 -12.54 -5.12
CA GLN A 163 -39.04 -12.26 -6.09
C GLN A 163 -39.25 -13.51 -6.94
N GLY A 164 -40.45 -14.09 -6.88
CA GLY A 164 -40.74 -15.33 -7.61
C GLY A 164 -41.77 -16.22 -6.92
N GLY A 165 -41.80 -17.49 -7.34
CA GLY A 165 -42.61 -18.55 -6.76
C GLY A 165 -42.00 -19.16 -5.50
N SER A 166 -42.79 -20.00 -4.83
CA SER A 166 -42.39 -20.73 -3.61
C SER A 166 -41.81 -22.13 -3.86
N GLY A 167 -41.73 -22.55 -5.13
CA GLY A 167 -41.18 -23.84 -5.54
C GLY A 167 -39.66 -23.93 -5.40
N GLY A 168 -39.09 -25.06 -5.86
CA GLY A 168 -37.65 -25.30 -5.89
C GLY A 168 -36.97 -25.41 -4.52
N SER A 169 -35.67 -25.74 -4.56
CA SER A 169 -34.80 -25.77 -3.38
C SER A 169 -34.15 -24.40 -3.17
N ALA A 170 -34.08 -23.94 -1.92
CA ALA A 170 -33.46 -22.67 -1.57
C ALA A 170 -31.93 -22.73 -1.67
N TRP A 171 -31.33 -21.61 -2.03
CA TRP A 171 -29.88 -21.41 -2.08
C TRP A 171 -29.54 -19.95 -1.78
N ASP A 172 -28.34 -19.75 -1.24
CA ASP A 172 -27.74 -18.43 -1.02
C ASP A 172 -26.25 -18.56 -1.33
N ASP A 173 -25.77 -17.80 -2.32
CA ASP A 173 -24.36 -17.83 -2.69
C ASP A 173 -23.51 -17.06 -1.67
N GLY A 174 -24.12 -16.25 -0.81
CA GLY A 174 -23.45 -15.33 0.11
C GLY A 174 -23.02 -14.04 -0.58
N ALA A 175 -22.07 -13.32 0.03
CA ALA A 175 -21.54 -12.06 -0.47
C ALA A 175 -20.05 -12.16 -0.84
N TYR A 176 -19.69 -11.50 -1.93
CA TYR A 176 -18.35 -11.51 -2.53
C TYR A 176 -17.85 -10.09 -2.82
N ASP A 177 -16.64 -9.94 -3.34
CA ASP A 177 -16.09 -8.60 -3.64
C ASP A 177 -16.78 -7.94 -4.85
N GLY A 178 -17.42 -8.74 -5.72
CA GLY A 178 -18.22 -8.26 -6.85
C GLY A 178 -18.55 -9.37 -7.85
N VAL A 179 -19.23 -9.01 -8.93
CA VAL A 179 -19.60 -9.93 -10.03
C VAL A 179 -18.69 -9.70 -11.24
N LYS A 180 -18.07 -10.77 -11.76
CA LYS A 180 -17.23 -10.76 -12.97
C LYS A 180 -18.00 -11.18 -14.22
N LYS A 181 -18.87 -12.19 -14.10
CA LYS A 181 -19.65 -12.72 -15.22
C LYS A 181 -20.97 -13.29 -14.75
N ILE A 182 -21.99 -13.13 -15.60
CA ILE A 182 -23.31 -13.75 -15.44
C ILE A 182 -23.62 -14.55 -16.69
N LEU A 183 -24.12 -15.77 -16.52
CA LEU A 183 -24.67 -16.56 -17.61
C LEU A 183 -26.15 -16.85 -17.30
N VAL A 184 -27.03 -16.62 -18.27
CA VAL A 184 -28.47 -16.87 -18.12
C VAL A 184 -28.94 -17.79 -19.24
N GLY A 185 -29.43 -18.97 -18.87
CA GLY A 185 -29.99 -19.98 -19.76
C GLY A 185 -31.51 -20.01 -19.72
N ARG A 186 -32.11 -20.16 -20.90
CA ARG A 186 -33.55 -20.27 -21.09
C ARG A 186 -33.98 -21.74 -21.10
N GLY A 187 -35.22 -21.98 -20.65
CA GLY A 187 -35.93 -23.25 -20.81
C GLY A 187 -37.39 -22.97 -21.11
N GLY A 188 -37.78 -23.04 -22.37
CA GLY A 188 -39.15 -22.76 -22.80
C GLY A 188 -39.54 -21.29 -22.58
N LYS A 189 -40.44 -21.01 -21.65
CA LYS A 189 -40.90 -19.63 -21.35
C LYS A 189 -40.12 -18.94 -20.23
N PHE A 190 -39.31 -19.67 -19.47
CA PHE A 190 -38.70 -19.21 -18.23
C PHE A 190 -37.17 -19.20 -18.31
N VAL A 191 -36.53 -18.55 -17.34
CA VAL A 191 -35.11 -18.71 -17.06
C VAL A 191 -34.94 -20.05 -16.34
N SER A 192 -34.26 -20.98 -17.00
CA SER A 192 -34.05 -22.32 -16.46
C SER A 192 -32.71 -22.47 -15.73
N TYR A 193 -31.73 -21.62 -16.06
CA TYR A 193 -30.37 -21.73 -15.57
C TYR A 193 -29.77 -20.35 -15.32
N VAL A 194 -29.05 -20.20 -14.21
CA VAL A 194 -28.16 -19.07 -13.98
C VAL A 194 -26.81 -19.56 -13.50
N ARG A 195 -25.75 -18.86 -13.90
CA ARG A 195 -24.42 -19.03 -13.31
C ARG A 195 -23.81 -17.67 -13.06
N PHE A 196 -23.27 -17.49 -11.86
CA PHE A 196 -22.62 -16.27 -11.42
C PHE A 196 -21.16 -16.57 -11.13
N GLU A 197 -20.26 -15.76 -11.68
CA GLU A 197 -18.83 -15.83 -11.40
C GLU A 197 -18.44 -14.60 -10.59
N TYR A 198 -18.16 -14.82 -9.30
CA TYR A 198 -17.88 -13.77 -8.33
C TYR A 198 -16.37 -13.54 -8.15
N ALA A 199 -15.97 -12.31 -7.87
CA ALA A 199 -14.62 -11.95 -7.45
C ALA A 199 -14.42 -12.23 -5.95
N LYS A 200 -13.31 -12.87 -5.57
CA LYS A 200 -12.88 -13.02 -4.17
C LYS A 200 -11.36 -12.93 -4.09
N GLY A 201 -10.83 -11.82 -3.62
CA GLY A 201 -9.42 -11.47 -3.74
C GLY A 201 -8.98 -11.49 -5.22
N GLU A 202 -7.84 -12.11 -5.50
CA GLU A 202 -7.35 -12.34 -6.87
C GLU A 202 -8.14 -13.44 -7.62
N GLY A 203 -8.93 -14.24 -6.90
CA GLY A 203 -9.63 -15.40 -7.43
C GLY A 203 -10.98 -15.12 -8.09
N MET A 204 -11.64 -16.20 -8.51
CA MET A 204 -13.00 -16.23 -9.05
C MET A 204 -13.73 -17.47 -8.54
N ILE A 205 -14.96 -17.29 -8.05
CA ILE A 205 -15.78 -18.39 -7.51
C ILE A 205 -17.09 -18.50 -8.31
N PRO A 206 -17.32 -19.62 -9.04
CA PRO A 206 -18.55 -19.84 -9.78
C PRO A 206 -19.64 -20.52 -8.94
N HIS A 207 -20.89 -20.04 -9.06
CA HIS A 207 -22.09 -20.70 -8.55
C HIS A 207 -23.09 -20.88 -9.69
N ALA A 208 -23.79 -22.01 -9.73
CA ALA A 208 -24.74 -22.31 -10.79
C ALA A 208 -26.01 -22.94 -10.22
N HIS A 209 -27.15 -22.49 -10.72
CA HIS A 209 -28.48 -22.85 -10.21
C HIS A 209 -29.44 -23.16 -11.36
N GLY A 210 -30.42 -24.01 -11.08
CA GLY A 210 -31.37 -24.51 -12.07
C GLY A 210 -30.76 -25.52 -13.04
N LYS A 211 -31.40 -25.72 -14.19
CA LYS A 211 -31.05 -26.72 -15.19
C LYS A 211 -30.74 -26.08 -16.54
N ARG A 212 -29.52 -26.32 -17.01
CA ARG A 212 -29.08 -25.86 -18.33
C ARG A 212 -29.81 -26.63 -19.43
N GLN A 213 -30.67 -25.94 -20.16
CA GLN A 213 -31.39 -26.48 -21.32
C GLN A 213 -30.84 -25.87 -22.60
N ASP A 214 -31.08 -24.57 -22.81
CA ASP A 214 -30.50 -23.83 -23.94
C ASP A 214 -29.05 -23.41 -23.66
N VAL A 215 -28.34 -23.01 -24.73
CA VAL A 215 -27.04 -22.35 -24.60
C VAL A 215 -27.24 -21.02 -23.86
N PRO A 216 -26.60 -20.83 -22.68
CA PRO A 216 -26.80 -19.62 -21.91
C PRO A 216 -26.11 -18.44 -22.58
N GLN A 217 -26.74 -17.28 -22.48
CA GLN A 217 -26.17 -16.01 -22.91
C GLN A 217 -25.32 -15.43 -21.79
N GLU A 218 -24.20 -14.82 -22.13
CA GLU A 218 -23.26 -14.25 -21.15
C GLU A 218 -23.32 -12.73 -21.06
N PHE A 219 -23.02 -12.23 -19.87
CA PHE A 219 -22.77 -10.83 -19.59
C PHE A 219 -21.50 -10.70 -18.77
N VAL A 220 -20.43 -10.19 -19.39
CA VAL A 220 -19.14 -9.97 -18.74
C VAL A 220 -19.09 -8.56 -18.16
N VAL A 221 -18.63 -8.42 -16.93
CA VAL A 221 -18.43 -7.14 -16.25
C VAL A 221 -16.94 -6.85 -16.21
N ASP A 222 -16.54 -5.62 -16.57
CA ASP A 222 -15.14 -5.18 -16.54
C ASP A 222 -14.66 -4.92 -15.10
N TYR A 223 -14.61 -5.98 -14.29
CA TYR A 223 -14.17 -5.92 -12.90
C TYR A 223 -12.63 -5.77 -12.82
N PRO A 224 -12.08 -4.91 -11.94
CA PRO A 224 -12.75 -4.14 -10.87
C PRO A 224 -13.25 -2.75 -11.30
N ASN A 225 -13.09 -2.36 -12.56
CA ASN A 225 -13.41 -1.01 -13.04
C ASN A 225 -14.91 -0.74 -13.21
N GLU A 226 -15.72 -1.79 -13.15
CA GLU A 226 -17.14 -1.76 -13.40
C GLU A 226 -17.90 -2.68 -12.45
N HIS A 227 -19.08 -2.23 -12.02
CA HIS A 227 -19.92 -2.94 -11.06
C HIS A 227 -21.38 -2.92 -11.51
N ILE A 228 -22.14 -3.96 -11.19
CA ILE A 228 -23.59 -3.98 -11.40
C ILE A 228 -24.24 -3.18 -10.28
N THR A 229 -25.01 -2.16 -10.64
CA THR A 229 -25.69 -1.23 -9.71
C THR A 229 -27.19 -1.46 -9.67
N LEU A 230 -27.75 -2.14 -10.68
CA LEU A 230 -29.18 -2.43 -10.76
C LEU A 230 -29.41 -3.80 -11.41
N VAL A 231 -30.30 -4.58 -10.79
CA VAL A 231 -30.86 -5.82 -11.36
C VAL A 231 -32.34 -5.59 -11.61
N GLU A 232 -32.78 -5.79 -12.86
CA GLU A 232 -34.18 -5.76 -13.27
C GLU A 232 -34.59 -7.15 -13.73
N GLY A 233 -35.80 -7.58 -13.40
CA GLY A 233 -36.33 -8.83 -13.91
C GLY A 233 -37.84 -8.86 -14.01
N THR A 234 -38.36 -9.93 -14.60
CA THR A 234 -39.80 -10.20 -14.66
C THR A 234 -40.10 -11.60 -14.13
N ILE A 235 -41.30 -11.77 -13.54
CA ILE A 235 -41.79 -13.01 -12.93
C ILE A 235 -43.19 -13.32 -13.48
N ASP A 236 -43.41 -14.56 -13.92
CA ASP A 236 -44.72 -15.14 -14.24
C ASP A 236 -44.82 -16.54 -13.64
N GLY A 237 -44.98 -16.61 -12.31
CA GLY A 237 -44.82 -17.84 -11.51
C GLY A 237 -43.37 -18.27 -11.28
N TYR A 238 -42.53 -18.15 -12.32
CA TYR A 238 -41.08 -18.36 -12.30
C TYR A 238 -40.36 -17.10 -12.80
N LEU A 239 -39.04 -17.05 -12.63
CA LEU A 239 -38.21 -16.02 -13.26
C LEU A 239 -38.30 -16.13 -14.79
N THR A 240 -38.77 -15.08 -15.45
CA THR A 240 -38.96 -15.05 -16.91
C THR A 240 -37.89 -14.22 -17.61
N SER A 241 -37.39 -13.16 -16.98
CA SER A 241 -36.27 -12.38 -17.52
C SER A 241 -35.35 -11.75 -16.49
N LEU A 242 -34.12 -11.43 -16.92
CA LEU A 242 -33.16 -10.60 -16.21
C LEU A 242 -32.53 -9.54 -17.11
N LYS A 243 -32.15 -8.41 -16.53
CA LYS A 243 -31.41 -7.31 -17.16
C LYS A 243 -30.59 -6.58 -16.10
N PHE A 244 -29.40 -6.11 -16.47
CA PHE A 244 -28.46 -5.49 -15.55
C PHE A 244 -28.07 -4.10 -16.03
N LYS A 245 -27.90 -3.14 -15.11
CA LYS A 245 -27.21 -1.88 -15.37
C LYS A 245 -25.94 -1.78 -14.54
N THR A 246 -24.95 -1.06 -15.05
CA THR A 246 -23.64 -0.94 -14.40
C THR A 246 -23.26 0.48 -14.05
N SER A 247 -22.22 0.62 -13.23
CA SER A 247 -21.61 1.89 -12.84
C SER A 247 -21.06 2.71 -14.01
N LYS A 248 -20.76 2.06 -15.16
CA LYS A 248 -20.35 2.75 -16.41
C LYS A 248 -21.53 3.21 -17.28
N GLY A 249 -22.76 3.06 -16.79
CA GLY A 249 -23.98 3.44 -17.51
C GLY A 249 -24.40 2.45 -18.60
N ARG A 250 -23.71 1.31 -18.75
CA ARG A 250 -24.13 0.29 -19.72
C ARG A 250 -25.34 -0.49 -19.19
N THR A 251 -26.19 -0.94 -20.11
CA THR A 251 -27.30 -1.85 -19.82
C THR A 251 -27.11 -3.13 -20.62
N SER A 252 -27.26 -4.29 -19.99
CA SER A 252 -27.21 -5.59 -20.67
C SER A 252 -28.41 -5.76 -21.61
N PRO A 253 -28.34 -6.69 -22.58
CA PRO A 253 -29.53 -7.25 -23.20
C PRO A 253 -30.50 -7.81 -22.14
N ALA A 254 -31.78 -7.92 -22.49
CA ALA A 254 -32.72 -8.69 -21.68
C ALA A 254 -32.48 -10.19 -21.91
N PHE A 255 -32.19 -10.92 -20.86
CA PHE A 255 -32.07 -12.37 -20.86
C PHE A 255 -33.42 -12.99 -20.57
N GLY A 256 -33.84 -14.00 -21.34
CA GLY A 256 -35.15 -14.64 -21.20
C GLY A 256 -36.28 -13.88 -21.91
N ASN A 257 -37.53 -14.07 -21.46
CA ASN A 257 -38.71 -13.43 -22.03
C ASN A 257 -39.24 -12.38 -21.06
N VAL A 258 -39.31 -11.11 -21.49
CA VAL A 258 -39.81 -10.01 -20.65
C VAL A 258 -41.34 -10.09 -20.57
N VAL A 259 -41.85 -10.90 -19.65
CA VAL A 259 -43.29 -11.19 -19.47
C VAL A 259 -43.59 -11.35 -17.98
N GLY A 260 -44.74 -10.82 -17.55
CA GLY A 260 -45.21 -10.91 -16.17
C GLY A 260 -44.87 -9.70 -15.32
N ARG A 261 -44.87 -9.86 -14.00
CA ARG A 261 -44.65 -8.79 -13.02
C ARG A 261 -43.17 -8.40 -12.97
N LYS A 262 -42.89 -7.11 -13.11
CA LYS A 262 -41.53 -6.55 -13.00
C LYS A 262 -41.06 -6.42 -11.54
N PHE A 263 -39.77 -6.65 -11.31
CA PHE A 263 -39.07 -6.28 -10.08
C PHE A 263 -37.74 -5.57 -10.38
N VAL A 264 -37.24 -4.83 -9.39
CA VAL A 264 -35.97 -4.11 -9.45
C VAL A 264 -35.26 -4.24 -8.10
N PHE A 265 -33.97 -4.54 -8.13
CA PHE A 265 -33.05 -4.43 -7.01
C PHE A 265 -32.04 -3.33 -7.32
N GLU A 266 -32.08 -2.27 -6.53
CA GLU A 266 -31.21 -1.10 -6.63
C GLU A 266 -31.09 -0.49 -5.24
N GLU A 267 -29.86 -0.17 -4.84
CA GLU A 267 -29.57 0.54 -3.60
C GLU A 267 -28.51 1.60 -3.91
N LYS A 268 -28.74 2.83 -3.45
CA LYS A 268 -27.86 3.95 -3.76
C LYS A 268 -26.49 3.71 -3.14
N ASP A 269 -25.43 4.03 -3.88
CA ASP A 269 -24.03 3.91 -3.46
C ASP A 269 -23.56 2.46 -3.20
N PHE A 270 -24.31 1.47 -3.71
CA PHE A 270 -24.04 0.05 -3.53
C PHE A 270 -23.86 -0.67 -4.89
N LYS A 271 -23.18 -1.81 -4.88
CA LYS A 271 -23.03 -2.75 -5.98
C LYS A 271 -23.56 -4.13 -5.60
N LEU A 272 -23.99 -4.89 -6.60
CA LEU A 272 -24.34 -6.30 -6.46
C LEU A 272 -23.09 -7.12 -6.07
N VAL A 273 -23.21 -7.90 -5.01
CA VAL A 273 -22.13 -8.76 -4.46
C VAL A 273 -22.52 -10.22 -4.32
N GLY A 274 -23.79 -10.57 -4.51
CA GLY A 274 -24.27 -11.93 -4.31
C GLY A 274 -25.73 -12.10 -4.73
N PHE A 275 -26.13 -13.34 -4.99
CA PHE A 275 -27.51 -13.73 -5.23
C PHE A 275 -27.94 -14.79 -4.22
N CYS A 276 -29.23 -14.80 -3.95
CA CYS A 276 -29.92 -15.92 -3.30
C CYS A 276 -31.16 -16.25 -4.11
N GLY A 277 -31.74 -17.42 -3.89
CA GLY A 277 -32.88 -17.83 -4.71
C GLY A 277 -33.45 -19.19 -4.35
N ARG A 278 -34.31 -19.64 -5.26
CA ARG A 278 -34.89 -20.97 -5.26
C ARG A 278 -34.91 -21.51 -6.68
N SER A 279 -34.58 -22.78 -6.84
CA SER A 279 -34.61 -23.42 -8.16
C SER A 279 -34.85 -24.92 -8.10
N GLY A 280 -35.51 -25.43 -9.13
CA GLY A 280 -35.57 -26.85 -9.52
C GLY A 280 -35.12 -27.01 -10.98
N ASP A 281 -36.02 -27.49 -11.86
CA ASP A 281 -35.79 -27.48 -13.31
C ASP A 281 -35.79 -26.06 -13.92
N ALA A 282 -36.34 -25.08 -13.19
CA ALA A 282 -36.31 -23.65 -13.52
C ALA A 282 -35.91 -22.81 -12.31
N ILE A 283 -35.66 -21.50 -12.52
CA ILE A 283 -35.44 -20.55 -11.42
C ILE A 283 -36.79 -20.05 -10.92
N ASP A 284 -37.21 -20.55 -9.75
CA ASP A 284 -38.48 -20.20 -9.11
C ASP A 284 -38.48 -18.76 -8.59
N ALA A 285 -37.43 -18.37 -7.88
CA ALA A 285 -37.30 -17.04 -7.29
C ALA A 285 -35.86 -16.57 -7.16
N LEU A 286 -35.67 -15.25 -7.15
CA LEU A 286 -34.37 -14.61 -7.03
C LEU A 286 -34.42 -13.45 -6.03
N GLY A 287 -33.44 -13.37 -5.14
CA GLY A 287 -33.12 -12.23 -4.29
C GLY A 287 -31.64 -11.86 -4.48
N ALA A 288 -31.21 -10.75 -3.89
CA ALA A 288 -29.86 -10.23 -4.12
C ALA A 288 -29.24 -9.62 -2.87
N HIS A 289 -27.92 -9.69 -2.80
CA HIS A 289 -27.11 -9.01 -1.80
C HIS A 289 -26.35 -7.87 -2.47
N PHE A 290 -26.47 -6.68 -1.91
CA PHE A 290 -25.77 -5.48 -2.33
C PHE A 290 -24.81 -5.03 -1.22
N GLY A 291 -23.58 -4.67 -1.59
CA GLY A 291 -22.57 -4.11 -0.70
C GLY A 291 -22.16 -2.71 -1.15
N PRO A 292 -21.53 -1.90 -0.28
CA PRO A 292 -21.12 -0.55 -0.62
C PRO A 292 -20.16 -0.56 -1.82
N LEU A 293 -20.25 0.49 -2.65
CA LEU A 293 -19.26 0.74 -3.69
C LEU A 293 -17.87 0.90 -3.05
N PRO A 294 -16.79 0.46 -3.73
CA PRO A 294 -15.46 0.74 -3.26
C PRO A 294 -15.28 2.26 -3.16
N ALA A 295 -14.56 2.70 -2.12
CA ALA A 295 -14.23 4.11 -1.97
C ALA A 295 -13.54 4.60 -3.25
N PRO A 296 -13.86 5.81 -3.74
CA PRO A 296 -13.15 6.38 -4.89
C PRO A 296 -11.65 6.29 -4.65
N ALA A 297 -10.91 5.78 -5.63
CA ALA A 297 -9.46 5.80 -5.55
C ALA A 297 -9.01 7.25 -5.27
N PRO A 298 -8.11 7.48 -4.31
CA PRO A 298 -7.60 8.82 -4.07
C PRO A 298 -7.06 9.38 -5.39
N ALA A 299 -7.37 10.66 -5.66
CA ALA A 299 -6.91 11.31 -6.87
C ALA A 299 -5.38 11.14 -6.99
N PRO A 300 -4.85 10.88 -8.21
CA PRO A 300 -3.41 10.82 -8.40
C PRO A 300 -2.76 12.06 -7.78
N ALA A 301 -1.72 11.86 -6.96
CA ALA A 301 -0.98 12.98 -6.40
C ALA A 301 -0.56 13.91 -7.56
N PRO A 302 -0.64 15.25 -7.39
CA PRO A 302 -0.15 16.18 -8.40
C PRO A 302 1.26 15.77 -8.80
N ALA A 303 1.52 15.70 -10.11
CA ALA A 303 2.86 15.41 -10.60
C ALA A 303 3.85 16.36 -9.90
N PRO A 304 5.02 15.87 -9.43
CA PRO A 304 6.03 16.73 -8.84
C PRO A 304 6.27 17.92 -9.75
N ALA A 305 6.26 19.14 -9.19
CA ALA A 305 6.58 20.33 -9.95
C ALA A 305 7.90 20.09 -10.71
N PRO A 306 8.01 20.50 -11.98
CA PRO A 306 9.27 20.41 -12.71
C PRO A 306 10.38 20.99 -11.84
N ALA A 307 11.50 20.26 -11.71
CA ALA A 307 12.65 20.78 -10.98
C ALA A 307 12.99 22.17 -11.54
N PRO A 308 13.30 23.16 -10.68
CA PRO A 308 13.70 24.47 -11.17
C PRO A 308 14.86 24.29 -12.15
N SER A 309 14.77 24.96 -13.31
CA SER A 309 15.85 24.97 -14.29
C SER A 309 17.15 25.31 -13.57
N PRO A 310 18.27 24.61 -13.84
CA PRO A 310 19.57 24.98 -13.30
C PRO A 310 19.78 26.48 -13.48
N ALA A 311 20.24 27.14 -12.41
CA ALA A 311 20.61 28.54 -12.49
C ALA A 311 21.60 28.72 -13.66
N PRO A 312 21.48 29.80 -14.45
CA PRO A 312 22.46 30.11 -15.49
C PRO A 312 23.86 30.01 -14.91
N ALA A 313 24.77 29.35 -15.62
CA ALA A 313 26.16 29.29 -15.22
C ALA A 313 26.66 30.72 -14.93
N PRO A 314 27.42 30.95 -13.84
CA PRO A 314 28.00 32.25 -13.55
C PRO A 314 28.70 32.79 -14.79
N ALA A 315 28.49 34.07 -15.10
CA ALA A 315 29.21 34.72 -16.18
C ALA A 315 30.72 34.48 -15.98
N PRO A 316 31.48 34.20 -17.06
CA PRO A 316 32.93 34.04 -16.97
C PRO A 316 33.53 35.21 -16.19
N ALA A 317 34.43 34.89 -15.25
CA ALA A 317 35.12 35.91 -14.49
C ALA A 317 35.79 36.92 -15.45
N PRO A 318 35.77 38.23 -15.14
CA PRO A 318 36.49 39.22 -15.92
C PRO A 318 37.94 38.77 -16.16
N ALA A 319 38.44 38.95 -17.37
CA ALA A 319 39.82 38.62 -17.69
C ALA A 319 40.76 39.32 -16.68
N PRO A 320 41.83 38.65 -16.21
CA PRO A 320 42.79 39.25 -15.29
C PRO A 320 43.29 40.59 -15.84
N ALA A 321 43.34 41.61 -14.99
CA ALA A 321 43.92 42.89 -15.36
C ALA A 321 45.37 42.67 -15.87
N PRO A 322 45.80 43.37 -16.92
CA PRO A 322 47.16 43.23 -17.43
C PRO A 322 48.16 43.55 -16.33
N ALA A 323 49.20 42.71 -16.21
CA ALA A 323 50.25 42.90 -15.23
C ALA A 323 50.91 44.27 -15.39
N PRO A 324 51.27 44.95 -14.29
CA PRO A 324 51.95 46.24 -14.37
C PRO A 324 53.29 46.08 -15.10
N THR A 325 53.52 46.91 -16.12
CA THR A 325 54.78 46.98 -16.83
C THR A 325 55.76 47.86 -16.06
N SER A 326 56.92 47.32 -15.70
CA SER A 326 58.00 48.07 -15.08
C SER A 326 58.84 48.80 -16.14
N THR A 327 59.04 50.11 -15.97
CA THR A 327 59.96 50.90 -16.81
C THR A 327 61.31 51.00 -16.10
N LYS A 328 62.39 50.53 -16.72
CA LYS A 328 63.75 50.67 -16.19
C LYS A 328 64.25 52.11 -16.38
N MET A 329 64.66 52.77 -15.31
CA MET A 329 65.26 54.11 -15.35
C MET A 329 66.71 54.04 -14.84
N GLY A 330 67.65 54.71 -15.51
CA GLY A 330 69.07 54.72 -15.13
C GLY A 330 69.81 53.42 -15.49
N PRO A 331 71.14 53.38 -15.34
CA PRO A 331 71.87 53.76 -14.13
C PRO A 331 72.39 55.20 -14.13
N ILE A 332 72.59 55.76 -12.93
CA ILE A 332 73.25 57.04 -12.70
C ILE A 332 74.56 56.72 -11.95
N GLY A 333 75.72 57.00 -12.54
CA GLY A 333 77.02 56.65 -11.98
C GLY A 333 78.13 56.57 -13.01
N GLY A 334 79.32 56.15 -12.58
CA GLY A 334 80.47 55.91 -13.46
C GLY A 334 80.36 54.60 -14.25
N ASN A 335 81.15 54.47 -15.32
CA ASN A 335 81.11 53.31 -16.23
C ASN A 335 82.01 52.13 -15.81
N ASN A 336 82.47 52.11 -14.56
CA ASN A 336 83.37 51.10 -14.03
C ASN A 336 82.61 50.20 -13.03
N GLY A 337 82.90 48.90 -13.05
CA GLY A 337 82.25 47.89 -12.19
C GLY A 337 81.47 46.85 -13.00
N ASN A 338 81.00 45.81 -12.33
CA ASN A 338 80.14 44.80 -12.94
C ASN A 338 78.68 45.25 -12.84
N THR A 339 77.94 45.07 -13.93
CA THR A 339 76.50 45.30 -13.95
C THR A 339 75.79 44.28 -13.07
N PHE A 340 74.83 44.72 -12.25
CA PHE A 340 73.90 43.84 -11.55
C PHE A 340 72.45 44.30 -11.78
N ASP A 341 71.51 43.37 -11.65
CA ASP A 341 70.07 43.59 -11.72
C ASP A 341 69.41 42.57 -10.80
N ASP A 342 68.81 43.03 -9.72
CA ASP A 342 68.15 42.13 -8.75
C ASP A 342 66.79 41.63 -9.26
N GLY A 343 66.29 42.18 -10.38
CA GLY A 343 64.97 41.88 -10.92
C GLY A 343 63.85 42.70 -10.25
N VAL A 344 62.61 42.40 -10.62
CA VAL A 344 61.43 43.10 -10.13
C VAL A 344 60.82 42.33 -8.97
N PHE A 345 60.78 42.94 -7.78
CA PHE A 345 60.11 42.38 -6.60
C PHE A 345 58.83 43.14 -6.29
N ASP A 346 57.79 42.40 -5.90
CA ASP A 346 56.55 42.98 -5.40
C ASP A 346 56.74 43.42 -3.93
N GLY A 347 56.75 44.73 -3.70
CA GLY A 347 56.86 45.33 -2.37
C GLY A 347 58.21 45.13 -1.67
N VAL A 348 59.29 45.74 -2.19
CA VAL A 348 60.60 45.78 -1.52
C VAL A 348 60.47 46.42 -0.14
N LYS A 349 60.72 45.64 0.92
CA LYS A 349 60.49 46.08 2.31
C LYS A 349 61.71 46.73 2.96
N LYS A 350 62.93 46.35 2.53
CA LYS A 350 64.18 46.85 3.11
C LYS A 350 65.30 46.77 2.08
N VAL A 351 66.14 47.80 2.06
CA VAL A 351 67.40 47.85 1.32
C VAL A 351 68.53 48.12 2.32
N THR A 352 69.65 47.42 2.17
CA THR A 352 70.84 47.61 3.01
C THR A 352 71.98 48.10 2.13
N VAL A 353 72.66 49.15 2.57
CA VAL A 353 73.83 49.71 1.89
C VAL A 353 74.93 49.94 2.91
N ALA A 354 76.17 49.74 2.51
CA ALA A 354 77.34 50.22 3.23
C ALA A 354 77.98 51.36 2.45
N ALA A 355 78.50 52.36 3.16
CA ALA A 355 79.16 53.50 2.54
C ALA A 355 80.44 53.86 3.29
N ASP A 356 81.44 54.32 2.53
CA ASP A 356 82.64 54.99 3.04
C ASP A 356 82.82 56.35 2.34
N GLU A 357 83.95 57.03 2.61
CA GLU A 357 84.22 58.36 2.07
C GLU A 357 84.34 58.40 0.53
N TYR A 358 84.48 57.25 -0.14
CA TYR A 358 84.72 57.17 -1.59
C TYR A 358 83.67 56.37 -2.36
N SER A 359 82.83 55.57 -1.68
CA SER A 359 81.90 54.67 -2.34
C SER A 359 80.68 54.30 -1.50
N VAL A 360 79.61 53.91 -2.19
CA VAL A 360 78.45 53.23 -1.61
C VAL A 360 78.35 51.86 -2.26
N THR A 361 78.34 50.80 -1.46
CA THR A 361 78.17 49.42 -1.90
C THR A 361 76.83 48.89 -1.42
N TYR A 362 76.06 48.35 -2.36
CA TYR A 362 74.84 47.61 -2.08
C TYR A 362 75.21 46.19 -1.64
N ILE A 363 74.67 45.72 -0.50
CA ILE A 363 75.01 44.42 0.12
C ILE A 363 73.79 43.53 0.20
#